data_AF-A0A2S9YIF9-F1
#
_entry.id   AF-A0A2S9YIF9-F1
#
_cell.length_a   1.000
_cell.length_b   1.000
_cell.length_c   1.000
_cell.angle_alpha   90.00
_cell.angle_beta   90.00
_cell.angle_gamma   90.00
#
_symmetry.space_group_name_H-M   'P 1'
#
loop_
_entity.id
_entity.type
_entity.pdbx_description
1 polymer ?
#
loop_
_entity_poly.entity_id
_entity_poly.type
_entity_poly.pdbx_seq_one_letter_code
_entity_poly.pdbx_strand_id
1 'polypeptide(L)'
;MIVFPKTVDEAMALAVELGGSYRAGGTDLQERRQHLAVLGQHTLAPIVDLRDVPGLDSVACDDRGAWIGAMTTLADLAAHRVLRERWPGVAEACEALANPQIRAVASIGGNLMQAPRCWYYRHPDYQCLRKGGTSCFAREGDHLFHVCFDTAPCVAPHPSTVALALVAYEAEVELIQPATPEPTRAPIQAVLGADAVAEHAIITTIRLGAPVANERSAYVRASNRAHAEWALAEVTVRLVLDQSGAIVFVRVAAGGVAPTPLRLSAVEDALVGVVPEPLALAKAAALARADAKPLAMTGYKLELLEGAVLEALERALQTSPSPSAITTPSQDGA
;
A
#
# COMPACT_ATOMS: atom_id res chain seq x y z
N MET A 1 12.35 -16.06 -21.50
CA MET A 1 11.10 -16.17 -22.29
C MET A 1 10.03 -15.29 -21.65
N ILE A 2 9.18 -14.63 -22.46
CA ILE A 2 7.99 -13.89 -21.98
C ILE A 2 6.77 -14.53 -22.62
N VAL A 3 5.74 -14.82 -21.84
CA VAL A 3 4.47 -15.41 -22.30
C VAL A 3 3.32 -14.44 -22.01
N PHE A 4 2.28 -14.47 -22.85
CA PHE A 4 1.17 -13.51 -22.84
C PHE A 4 -0.18 -14.26 -22.74
N PRO A 5 -0.56 -14.70 -21.53
CA PRO A 5 -1.84 -15.37 -21.30
C PRO A 5 -3.03 -14.47 -21.66
N LYS A 6 -4.17 -15.09 -21.94
CA LYS A 6 -5.43 -14.43 -22.28
C LYS A 6 -6.48 -14.53 -21.18
N THR A 7 -6.20 -15.28 -20.11
CA THR A 7 -7.06 -15.39 -18.91
C THR A 7 -6.23 -15.43 -17.64
N VAL A 8 -6.86 -15.17 -16.50
CA VAL A 8 -6.19 -15.29 -15.18
C VAL A 8 -5.80 -16.75 -14.91
N ASP A 9 -6.67 -17.71 -15.26
CA ASP A 9 -6.42 -19.13 -15.08
C ASP A 9 -5.22 -19.61 -15.90
N GLU A 10 -5.14 -19.19 -17.17
CA GLU A 10 -3.98 -19.49 -18.03
C GLU A 10 -2.70 -18.85 -17.48
N ALA A 11 -2.76 -17.60 -17.01
CA ALA A 11 -1.62 -16.94 -16.40
C ALA A 11 -1.11 -17.74 -15.20
N MET A 12 -2.03 -18.18 -14.33
CA MET A 12 -1.69 -18.96 -13.15
C MET A 12 -1.14 -20.35 -13.48
N ALA A 13 -1.77 -21.05 -14.44
CA ALA A 13 -1.29 -22.35 -14.90
C ALA A 13 0.14 -22.26 -15.46
N LEU A 14 0.42 -21.27 -16.33
CA LEU A 14 1.75 -21.06 -16.90
C LEU A 14 2.79 -20.68 -15.84
N ALA A 15 2.41 -19.88 -14.84
CA ALA A 15 3.31 -19.52 -13.75
C ALA A 15 3.69 -20.74 -12.90
N VAL A 16 2.71 -21.57 -12.53
CA VAL A 16 2.93 -22.79 -11.76
C VAL A 16 3.76 -23.82 -12.55
N GLU A 17 3.38 -24.09 -13.80
CA GLU A 17 4.04 -25.10 -14.65
C GLU A 17 5.51 -24.74 -14.93
N LEU A 18 5.78 -23.46 -15.18
CA LEU A 18 7.09 -22.99 -15.63
C LEU A 18 7.93 -22.36 -14.51
N GLY A 19 7.40 -22.28 -13.28
CA GLY A 19 8.01 -21.53 -12.16
C GLY A 19 8.18 -20.04 -12.49
N GLY A 20 7.26 -19.48 -13.26
CA GLY A 20 7.34 -18.12 -13.82
C GLY A 20 6.93 -17.03 -12.84
N SER A 21 7.41 -15.80 -13.07
CA SER A 21 6.98 -14.63 -12.29
C SER A 21 6.05 -13.72 -13.10
N TYR A 22 5.00 -13.20 -12.45
CA TYR A 22 4.07 -12.27 -13.08
C TYR A 22 4.69 -10.90 -13.35
N ARG A 23 4.45 -10.35 -14.55
CA ARG A 23 4.72 -8.95 -14.88
C ARG A 23 3.40 -8.21 -15.09
N ALA A 24 3.21 -7.18 -14.28
CA ALA A 24 2.23 -6.12 -14.52
C ALA A 24 2.95 -4.91 -15.17
N GLY A 25 3.08 -3.80 -14.44
CA GLY A 25 3.94 -2.67 -14.85
C GLY A 25 5.44 -2.98 -14.92
N GLY A 26 5.87 -4.01 -14.20
CA GLY A 26 7.25 -4.51 -14.22
C GLY A 26 8.31 -3.61 -13.59
N THR A 27 7.93 -2.50 -12.97
CA THR A 27 8.86 -1.52 -12.36
C THR A 27 9.69 -2.11 -11.21
N ASP A 28 9.11 -3.02 -10.43
CA ASP A 28 9.81 -3.76 -9.38
C ASP A 28 10.46 -5.05 -9.90
N LEU A 29 9.71 -5.85 -10.66
CA LEU A 29 10.19 -7.15 -11.16
C LEU A 29 11.44 -7.01 -12.04
N GLN A 30 11.43 -6.07 -12.99
CA GLN A 30 12.53 -5.92 -13.94
C GLN A 30 13.80 -5.50 -13.23
N GLU A 31 13.71 -4.57 -12.28
CA GLU A 31 14.86 -4.13 -11.49
C GLU A 31 15.44 -5.30 -10.68
N ARG A 32 14.61 -6.11 -10.01
CA ARG A 32 15.07 -7.32 -9.31
C ARG A 32 15.76 -8.32 -10.25
N ARG A 33 15.17 -8.59 -11.41
CA ARG A 33 15.77 -9.52 -12.40
C ARG A 33 17.07 -8.98 -13.00
N GLN A 34 17.15 -7.69 -13.27
CA GLN A 34 18.37 -7.04 -13.77
C GLN A 34 19.48 -7.10 -12.73
N HIS A 35 19.18 -6.82 -11.46
CA HIS A 35 20.15 -6.91 -10.39
C HIS A 35 20.76 -8.32 -10.33
N LEU A 36 19.94 -9.36 -10.32
CA LEU A 36 20.41 -10.75 -10.35
C LEU A 36 21.22 -11.09 -11.61
N ALA A 37 20.79 -10.59 -12.77
CA ALA A 37 21.48 -10.82 -14.04
C ALA A 37 22.89 -10.22 -14.10
N VAL A 38 23.07 -8.98 -13.61
CA VAL A 38 24.41 -8.32 -13.54
C VAL A 38 25.39 -9.14 -12.70
N LEU A 39 24.88 -9.93 -11.76
CA LEU A 39 25.64 -10.74 -10.82
C LEU A 39 25.81 -12.19 -11.30
N GLY A 40 25.45 -12.49 -12.55
CA GLY A 40 25.55 -13.83 -13.15
C GLY A 40 24.50 -14.83 -12.67
N GLN A 41 23.54 -14.38 -11.85
CA GLN A 41 22.47 -15.22 -11.27
C GLN A 41 21.20 -15.16 -12.13
N HIS A 42 21.31 -15.54 -13.41
CA HIS A 42 20.17 -15.53 -14.32
C HIS A 42 19.14 -16.57 -13.93
N THR A 43 17.89 -16.15 -13.70
CA THR A 43 16.76 -17.09 -13.70
C THR A 43 16.32 -17.36 -15.14
N LEU A 44 16.25 -18.65 -15.49
CA LEU A 44 15.67 -19.12 -16.76
C LEU A 44 14.13 -19.11 -16.72
N ALA A 45 13.53 -18.90 -15.55
CA ALA A 45 12.09 -18.86 -15.40
C ALA A 45 11.45 -17.77 -16.27
N PRO A 46 10.32 -18.06 -16.95
CA PRO A 46 9.67 -17.11 -17.82
C PRO A 46 9.06 -15.94 -17.03
N ILE A 47 8.76 -14.88 -17.78
CA ILE A 47 7.87 -13.81 -17.32
C ILE A 47 6.48 -14.11 -17.87
N VAL A 48 5.49 -14.18 -16.99
CA VAL A 48 4.07 -14.29 -17.36
C VAL A 48 3.48 -12.88 -17.35
N ASP A 49 3.22 -12.31 -18.52
CA ASP A 49 2.80 -10.92 -18.65
C ASP A 49 1.27 -10.77 -18.59
N LEU A 50 0.77 -10.04 -17.61
CA LEU A 50 -0.67 -9.89 -17.36
C LEU A 50 -1.34 -8.80 -18.21
N ARG A 51 -0.58 -8.10 -19.06
CA ARG A 51 -1.05 -6.93 -19.83
C ARG A 51 -2.26 -7.22 -20.71
N ASP A 52 -2.32 -8.42 -21.29
CA ASP A 52 -3.37 -8.79 -22.24
C ASP A 52 -4.54 -9.53 -21.58
N VAL A 53 -4.53 -9.70 -20.25
CA VAL A 53 -5.60 -10.39 -19.53
C VAL A 53 -6.77 -9.42 -19.33
N PRO A 54 -7.94 -9.66 -19.94
CA PRO A 54 -9.05 -8.73 -19.91
C PRO A 54 -9.67 -8.59 -18.51
N GLY A 55 -10.23 -7.42 -18.22
CA GLY A 55 -11.01 -7.16 -17.00
C GLY A 55 -10.19 -6.84 -15.76
N LEU A 56 -8.85 -6.84 -15.84
CA LEU A 56 -7.98 -6.51 -14.71
C LEU A 56 -7.64 -5.03 -14.60
N ASP A 57 -7.99 -4.18 -15.55
CA ASP A 57 -7.57 -2.76 -15.61
C ASP A 57 -8.73 -1.76 -15.43
N SER A 58 -9.94 -2.24 -15.17
CA SER A 58 -11.12 -1.40 -15.00
C SER A 58 -11.31 -0.88 -13.57
N VAL A 59 -11.99 0.27 -13.46
CA VAL A 59 -12.47 0.82 -12.19
C VAL A 59 -13.98 0.98 -12.27
N ALA A 60 -14.72 0.33 -11.37
CA ALA A 60 -16.16 0.51 -11.21
C ALA A 60 -16.44 1.14 -9.84
N CYS A 61 -17.39 2.06 -9.78
CA CYS A 61 -17.78 2.74 -8.54
C CYS A 61 -19.29 2.87 -8.47
N ASP A 62 -19.88 2.56 -7.31
CA ASP A 62 -21.27 2.83 -6.99
C ASP A 62 -21.41 3.22 -5.50
N ASP A 63 -22.63 3.33 -4.98
CA ASP A 63 -22.91 3.66 -3.57
C ASP A 63 -22.40 2.61 -2.57
N ARG A 64 -22.18 1.39 -3.01
CA ARG A 64 -21.73 0.27 -2.16
C ARG A 64 -20.22 0.20 -2.08
N GLY A 65 -19.48 0.76 -3.04
CA GLY A 65 -18.03 0.71 -3.03
C GLY A 65 -17.34 1.08 -4.34
N ALA A 66 -16.05 0.79 -4.38
CA ALA A 66 -15.25 0.79 -5.60
C ALA A 66 -14.61 -0.59 -5.81
N TRP A 67 -14.53 -1.00 -7.07
CA TRP A 67 -13.85 -2.20 -7.53
C TRP A 67 -12.76 -1.78 -8.49
N ILE A 68 -11.52 -2.04 -8.11
CA ILE A 68 -10.33 -1.59 -8.82
C ILE A 68 -9.59 -2.84 -9.31
N GLY A 69 -9.50 -3.01 -10.62
CA GLY A 69 -8.73 -4.09 -11.21
C GLY A 69 -7.23 -4.00 -10.86
N ALA A 70 -6.60 -5.15 -10.63
CA ALA A 70 -5.20 -5.22 -10.19
C ALA A 70 -4.16 -4.68 -11.19
N MET A 71 -4.54 -4.54 -12.46
CA MET A 71 -3.73 -3.96 -13.54
C MET A 71 -3.97 -2.47 -13.75
N THR A 72 -4.97 -1.85 -13.09
CA THR A 72 -5.17 -0.39 -13.19
C THR A 72 -3.93 0.36 -12.70
N THR A 73 -3.48 1.35 -13.47
CA THR A 73 -2.25 2.07 -13.17
C THR A 73 -2.43 3.04 -12.01
N LEU A 74 -1.35 3.29 -11.28
CA LEU A 74 -1.38 4.26 -10.18
C LEU A 74 -1.61 5.69 -10.68
N ALA A 75 -1.21 6.01 -11.91
CA ALA A 75 -1.53 7.29 -12.55
C ALA A 75 -3.02 7.43 -12.81
N ASP A 76 -3.68 6.39 -13.34
CA ASP A 76 -5.12 6.41 -13.58
C ASP A 76 -5.89 6.53 -12.27
N LEU A 77 -5.50 5.81 -11.22
CA LEU A 77 -6.13 5.90 -9.89
C LEU A 77 -5.97 7.29 -9.26
N ALA A 78 -4.79 7.90 -9.37
CA ALA A 78 -4.54 9.25 -8.88
C ALA A 78 -5.39 10.32 -9.61
N ALA A 79 -5.65 10.10 -10.91
CA ALA A 79 -6.44 10.99 -11.74
C ALA A 79 -7.95 10.66 -11.76
N HIS A 80 -8.35 9.51 -11.21
CA HIS A 80 -9.73 9.03 -11.30
C HIS A 80 -10.69 9.93 -10.52
N ARG A 81 -11.51 10.71 -11.23
CA ARG A 81 -12.39 11.75 -10.66
C ARG A 81 -13.22 11.25 -9.48
N VAL A 82 -13.90 10.11 -9.64
CA VAL A 82 -14.77 9.56 -8.58
C VAL A 82 -13.96 9.10 -7.36
N LEU A 83 -12.73 8.60 -7.54
CA LEU A 83 -11.90 8.19 -6.40
C LEU A 83 -11.39 9.41 -5.64
N ARG A 84 -10.97 10.46 -6.35
CA ARG A 84 -10.59 11.74 -5.74
C ARG A 84 -11.73 12.38 -4.95
N GLU A 85 -12.96 12.22 -5.41
CA GLU A 85 -14.14 12.77 -4.73
C GLU A 85 -14.59 11.92 -3.54
N ARG A 86 -14.55 10.57 -3.64
CA ARG A 86 -15.21 9.66 -2.69
C ARG A 86 -14.29 8.83 -1.81
N TRP A 87 -13.04 8.63 -2.23
CA TRP A 87 -11.97 7.96 -1.46
C TRP A 87 -10.66 8.75 -1.60
N PRO A 88 -10.66 10.05 -1.25
CA PRO A 88 -9.58 10.98 -1.56
C PRO A 88 -8.20 10.51 -1.08
N GLY A 89 -8.12 9.89 0.10
CA GLY A 89 -6.84 9.41 0.66
C GLY A 89 -6.21 8.27 -0.14
N VAL A 90 -7.00 7.45 -0.84
CA VAL A 90 -6.46 6.43 -1.77
C VAL A 90 -5.85 7.11 -2.99
N ALA A 91 -6.58 8.05 -3.60
CA ALA A 91 -6.10 8.78 -4.78
C ALA A 91 -4.84 9.61 -4.47
N GLU A 92 -4.81 10.27 -3.30
CA GLU A 92 -3.67 11.05 -2.83
C GLU A 92 -2.43 10.17 -2.61
N ALA A 93 -2.59 9.00 -1.98
CA ALA A 93 -1.51 8.03 -1.80
C ALA A 93 -0.96 7.50 -3.14
N CYS A 94 -1.83 7.29 -4.14
CA CYS A 94 -1.42 6.97 -5.51
C CYS A 94 -0.61 8.11 -6.13
N GLU A 95 -1.05 9.37 -5.98
CA GLU A 95 -0.40 10.56 -6.54
C GLU A 95 1.00 10.80 -5.94
N ALA A 96 1.14 10.59 -4.63
CA ALA A 96 2.39 10.80 -3.90
C ALA A 96 3.47 9.74 -4.17
N LEU A 97 3.12 8.61 -4.80
CA LEU A 97 4.04 7.49 -4.99
C LEU A 97 5.03 7.73 -6.14
N ALA A 98 6.32 7.47 -5.88
CA ALA A 98 7.39 7.48 -6.87
C ALA A 98 7.38 8.74 -7.77
N ASN A 99 7.71 8.58 -9.05
CA ASN A 99 7.66 9.62 -10.07
C ASN A 99 6.54 9.32 -11.10
N PRO A 100 6.13 10.31 -11.92
CA PRO A 100 5.06 10.12 -12.90
C PRO A 100 5.30 8.96 -13.88
N GLN A 101 6.54 8.72 -14.30
CA GLN A 101 6.89 7.65 -15.24
C GLN A 101 6.65 6.26 -14.64
N ILE A 102 7.02 6.08 -13.37
CA ILE A 102 6.74 4.85 -12.63
C ILE A 102 5.24 4.69 -12.45
N ARG A 103 4.50 5.74 -12.05
CA ARG A 103 3.04 5.65 -11.84
C ARG A 103 2.26 5.34 -13.11
N ALA A 104 2.73 5.82 -14.26
CA ALA A 104 2.09 5.60 -15.56
C ALA A 104 2.07 4.12 -15.98
N VAL A 105 2.92 3.28 -15.41
CA VAL A 105 2.98 1.84 -15.73
C VAL A 105 2.78 0.95 -14.52
N ALA A 106 3.11 1.41 -13.31
CA ALA A 106 2.91 0.64 -12.10
C ALA A 106 1.42 0.38 -11.88
N SER A 107 1.04 -0.88 -11.73
CA SER A 107 -0.33 -1.26 -11.40
C SER A 107 -0.53 -1.32 -9.88
N ILE A 108 -1.79 -1.24 -9.43
CA ILE A 108 -2.11 -1.39 -8.02
C ILE A 108 -1.77 -2.78 -7.46
N GLY A 109 -2.03 -3.86 -8.20
CA GLY A 109 -1.67 -5.22 -7.78
C GLY A 109 -0.15 -5.41 -7.66
N GLY A 110 0.61 -4.92 -8.64
CA GLY A 110 2.06 -4.91 -8.58
C GLY A 110 2.62 -4.02 -7.46
N ASN A 111 1.92 -2.93 -7.13
CA ASN A 111 2.28 -2.07 -6.02
C ASN A 111 2.12 -2.76 -4.66
N LEU A 112 1.03 -3.51 -4.47
CA LEU A 112 0.81 -4.30 -3.25
C LEU A 112 1.87 -5.40 -3.09
N MET A 113 2.25 -6.06 -4.19
CA MET A 113 3.18 -7.20 -4.20
C MET A 113 4.65 -6.81 -4.43
N GLN A 114 4.99 -5.53 -4.35
CA GLN A 114 6.37 -5.10 -4.58
C GLN A 114 7.28 -5.55 -3.43
N ALA A 115 8.51 -5.95 -3.74
CA ALA A 115 9.40 -6.54 -2.74
C ALA A 115 10.04 -5.49 -1.80
N PRO A 116 10.49 -5.84 -0.60
CA PRO A 116 11.18 -4.90 0.28
C PRO A 116 12.46 -4.29 -0.34
N ARG A 117 12.87 -3.13 0.17
CA ARG A 117 14.08 -2.40 -0.27
C ARG A 117 15.33 -2.69 0.59
N CYS A 118 15.24 -3.68 1.50
CA CYS A 118 16.36 -4.09 2.35
C CYS A 118 17.60 -4.46 1.52
N TRP A 119 18.74 -3.86 1.82
CA TRP A 119 20.00 -4.15 1.12
C TRP A 119 20.42 -5.61 1.27
N TYR A 120 20.15 -6.28 2.39
CA TYR A 120 20.44 -7.72 2.53
C TYR A 120 19.51 -8.58 1.67
N TYR A 121 18.24 -8.20 1.55
CA TYR A 121 17.31 -8.90 0.65
C TYR A 121 17.69 -8.69 -0.82
N ARG A 122 18.18 -7.50 -1.18
CA ARG A 122 18.50 -7.18 -2.57
C ARG A 122 19.90 -7.63 -2.97
N HIS A 123 20.85 -7.70 -2.04
CA HIS A 123 22.22 -8.09 -2.32
C HIS A 123 22.36 -9.62 -2.49
N PRO A 124 23.03 -10.12 -3.54
CA PRO A 124 23.09 -11.54 -3.89
C PRO A 124 23.68 -12.42 -2.79
N ASP A 125 24.77 -11.98 -2.15
CA ASP A 125 25.56 -12.81 -1.23
C ASP A 125 24.88 -13.13 0.10
N TYR A 126 23.75 -12.46 0.39
CA TYR A 126 22.99 -12.70 1.62
C TYR A 126 21.81 -13.62 1.37
N GLN A 127 21.83 -14.79 2.01
CA GLN A 127 20.72 -15.71 2.05
C GLN A 127 19.81 -15.42 3.26
N CYS A 128 19.03 -14.34 3.18
CA CYS A 128 18.14 -13.90 4.26
C CYS A 128 16.81 -14.67 4.31
N LEU A 129 16.02 -14.48 5.38
CA LEU A 129 14.68 -15.08 5.54
C LEU A 129 13.80 -14.97 4.27
N ARG A 130 13.72 -13.79 3.66
CA ARG A 130 12.88 -13.54 2.46
C ARG A 130 13.39 -14.23 1.18
N LYS A 131 14.59 -14.83 1.21
CA LYS A 131 15.14 -15.67 0.14
C LYS A 131 15.13 -17.16 0.49
N GLY A 132 14.49 -17.56 1.59
CA GLY A 132 14.51 -18.94 2.11
C GLY A 132 15.70 -19.26 3.02
N GLY A 133 16.45 -18.26 3.48
CA GLY A 133 17.44 -18.44 4.55
C GLY A 133 16.81 -18.49 5.94
N THR A 134 17.64 -18.61 6.97
CA THR A 134 17.18 -18.78 8.37
C THR A 134 17.28 -17.52 9.23
N SER A 135 17.92 -16.46 8.73
CA SER A 135 18.28 -15.29 9.54
C SER A 135 17.98 -13.95 8.86
N CYS A 136 17.68 -12.94 9.67
CA CYS A 136 17.55 -11.56 9.23
C CYS A 136 18.83 -10.78 9.55
N PHE A 137 19.71 -10.63 8.55
CA PHE A 137 20.99 -9.94 8.70
C PHE A 137 20.88 -8.47 9.13
N ALA A 138 19.74 -7.81 8.85
CA ALA A 138 19.51 -6.44 9.29
C ALA A 138 19.44 -6.29 10.81
N ARG A 139 19.06 -7.33 11.56
CA ARG A 139 18.92 -7.22 13.01
C ARG A 139 20.25 -6.90 13.71
N GLU A 140 21.35 -7.44 13.21
CA GLU A 140 22.70 -7.24 13.75
C GLU A 140 23.58 -6.35 12.87
N GLY A 141 23.17 -6.13 11.61
CA GLY A 141 23.87 -5.29 10.65
C GLY A 141 23.36 -3.85 10.61
N ASP A 142 23.59 -3.19 9.48
CA ASP A 142 22.99 -1.89 9.21
C ASP A 142 21.48 -2.03 9.06
N HIS A 143 20.74 -1.28 9.88
CA HIS A 143 19.29 -1.24 9.85
C HIS A 143 18.73 0.18 9.87
N LEU A 144 19.50 1.18 9.44
CA LEU A 144 19.10 2.60 9.50
C LEU A 144 17.70 2.88 8.93
N PHE A 145 17.32 2.21 7.83
CA PHE A 145 16.02 2.43 7.17
C PHE A 145 14.97 1.36 7.49
N HIS A 146 15.23 0.46 8.43
CA HIS A 146 14.33 -0.64 8.78
C HIS A 146 13.23 -0.20 9.76
N VAL A 147 12.41 -1.14 10.23
CA VAL A 147 11.21 -0.87 11.03
C VAL A 147 11.54 -0.33 12.42
N CYS A 148 10.64 0.50 12.97
CA CYS A 148 10.64 0.86 14.39
C CYS A 148 9.55 0.12 15.19
N PHE A 149 8.73 -0.70 14.52
CA PHE A 149 7.80 -1.66 15.12
C PHE A 149 8.23 -3.08 14.76
N ASP A 150 9.07 -3.67 15.62
CA ASP A 150 9.55 -5.03 15.45
C ASP A 150 8.46 -6.08 15.76
N THR A 151 7.72 -6.46 14.73
CA THR A 151 6.52 -7.33 14.82
C THR A 151 6.65 -8.64 14.04
N ALA A 152 7.76 -8.84 13.33
CA ALA A 152 7.99 -10.04 12.53
C ALA A 152 9.48 -10.41 12.48
N PRO A 153 9.83 -11.69 12.19
CA PRO A 153 11.24 -12.10 12.08
C PRO A 153 12.07 -11.26 11.09
N CYS A 154 11.46 -10.81 9.99
CA CYS A 154 12.06 -9.88 9.05
C CYS A 154 11.74 -8.43 9.43
N VAL A 155 12.78 -7.60 9.61
CA VAL A 155 12.66 -6.19 10.01
C VAL A 155 12.61 -5.22 8.82
N ALA A 156 12.43 -5.71 7.58
CA ALA A 156 12.29 -4.85 6.42
C ALA A 156 10.86 -4.26 6.38
N PRO A 157 10.70 -2.94 6.20
CA PRO A 157 9.39 -2.32 6.15
C PRO A 157 8.63 -2.70 4.88
N HIS A 158 7.30 -2.70 4.96
CA HIS A 158 6.48 -2.80 3.76
C HIS A 158 6.67 -1.55 2.89
N PRO A 159 7.01 -1.69 1.60
CA PRO A 159 7.38 -0.57 0.73
C PRO A 159 6.18 0.14 0.06
N SER A 160 4.98 -0.41 0.14
CA SER A 160 3.81 0.15 -0.56
C SER A 160 3.12 1.26 0.23
N THR A 161 3.16 2.47 -0.32
CA THR A 161 2.35 3.62 0.13
C THR A 161 0.86 3.39 -0.05
N VAL A 162 0.44 2.75 -1.15
CA VAL A 162 -1.00 2.58 -1.41
C VAL A 162 -1.59 1.51 -0.49
N ALA A 163 -0.82 0.48 -0.11
CA ALA A 163 -1.24 -0.51 0.88
C ALA A 163 -1.57 0.14 2.24
N LEU A 164 -0.79 1.13 2.66
CA LEU A 164 -1.07 1.95 3.84
C LEU A 164 -2.46 2.61 3.74
N ALA A 165 -2.75 3.27 2.62
CA ALA A 165 -4.03 3.96 2.45
C ALA A 165 -5.16 2.93 2.45
N LEU A 166 -5.01 1.81 1.75
CA LEU A 166 -5.98 0.72 1.72
C LEU A 166 -6.25 0.13 3.11
N VAL A 167 -5.26 0.08 4.00
CA VAL A 167 -5.44 -0.29 5.41
C VAL A 167 -6.31 0.74 6.15
N ALA A 168 -6.08 2.05 5.97
CA ALA A 168 -6.95 3.09 6.53
C ALA A 168 -8.39 3.02 5.97
N TYR A 169 -8.54 2.60 4.71
CA TYR A 169 -9.84 2.41 4.07
C TYR A 169 -10.48 1.05 4.35
N GLU A 170 -9.86 0.21 5.18
CA GLU A 170 -10.36 -1.12 5.54
C GLU A 170 -10.69 -1.95 4.28
N ALA A 171 -9.86 -1.81 3.25
CA ALA A 171 -10.07 -2.41 1.94
C ALA A 171 -10.01 -3.94 1.99
N GLU A 172 -10.59 -4.55 0.98
CA GLU A 172 -10.51 -5.99 0.75
C GLU A 172 -9.86 -6.26 -0.60
N VAL A 173 -9.31 -7.46 -0.76
CA VAL A 173 -8.76 -7.93 -2.01
C VAL A 173 -9.48 -9.20 -2.43
N GLU A 174 -9.69 -9.33 -3.73
CA GLU A 174 -10.06 -10.59 -4.37
C GLU A 174 -8.79 -11.18 -5.00
N LEU A 175 -8.56 -12.46 -4.73
CA LEU A 175 -7.39 -13.20 -5.22
C LEU A 175 -7.78 -14.60 -5.67
N ILE A 176 -7.10 -15.08 -6.71
CA ILE A 176 -7.15 -16.46 -7.16
C ILE A 176 -5.87 -17.14 -6.70
N GLN A 177 -6.00 -18.32 -6.10
CA GLN A 177 -4.87 -19.09 -5.58
C GLN A 177 -4.70 -20.39 -6.37
N PRO A 178 -3.46 -20.92 -6.53
CA PRO A 178 -3.24 -22.16 -7.27
C PRO A 178 -4.00 -23.37 -6.70
N ALA A 179 -4.17 -23.41 -5.38
CA ALA A 179 -4.88 -24.50 -4.71
C ALA A 179 -6.41 -24.39 -4.83
N THR A 180 -6.94 -23.18 -5.08
CA THR A 180 -8.38 -22.89 -5.17
C THR A 180 -8.62 -21.93 -6.33
N PRO A 181 -8.98 -22.44 -7.53
CA PRO A 181 -9.16 -21.60 -8.71
C PRO A 181 -10.38 -20.67 -8.63
N GLU A 182 -11.26 -20.82 -7.62
CA GLU A 182 -12.31 -19.85 -7.35
C GLU A 182 -11.75 -18.59 -6.67
N PRO A 183 -12.20 -17.38 -7.06
CA PRO A 183 -11.83 -16.15 -6.40
C PRO A 183 -12.21 -16.18 -4.91
N THR A 184 -11.22 -15.89 -4.06
CA THR A 184 -11.40 -15.74 -2.61
C THR A 184 -11.26 -14.27 -2.23
N ARG A 185 -11.95 -13.86 -1.17
CA ARG A 185 -11.92 -12.50 -0.65
C ARG A 185 -11.23 -12.45 0.71
N ALA A 186 -10.35 -11.47 0.91
CA ALA A 186 -9.65 -11.29 2.17
C ALA A 186 -9.50 -9.79 2.52
N PRO A 187 -9.45 -9.42 3.82
CA PRO A 187 -9.02 -8.08 4.22
C PRO A 187 -7.61 -7.79 3.69
N ILE A 188 -7.32 -6.55 3.32
CA ILE A 188 -6.03 -6.17 2.76
C ILE A 188 -4.86 -6.56 3.68
N GLN A 189 -5.00 -6.44 5.00
CA GLN A 189 -3.96 -6.81 5.97
C GLN A 189 -3.52 -8.27 5.84
N ALA A 190 -4.45 -9.16 5.45
CA ALA A 190 -4.18 -10.58 5.32
C ALA A 190 -3.30 -10.94 4.12
N VAL A 191 -2.99 -9.99 3.23
CA VAL A 191 -2.14 -10.23 2.04
C VAL A 191 -0.83 -9.44 2.01
N LEU A 192 -0.56 -8.58 3.01
CA LEU A 192 0.63 -7.71 3.04
C LEU A 192 1.82 -8.33 3.79
N GLY A 193 1.58 -9.40 4.56
CA GLY A 193 2.59 -10.08 5.36
C GLY A 193 3.62 -10.88 4.55
N ALA A 194 4.69 -11.31 5.21
CA ALA A 194 5.53 -12.37 4.66
C ALA A 194 4.70 -13.65 4.52
N ASP A 195 4.81 -14.32 3.37
CA ASP A 195 4.14 -15.59 3.07
C ASP A 195 2.59 -15.55 3.18
N ALA A 196 2.03 -14.34 3.20
CA ALA A 196 0.60 -14.09 3.34
C ALA A 196 -0.22 -14.49 2.10
N VAL A 197 0.46 -14.55 0.95
CA VAL A 197 -0.11 -14.92 -0.33
C VAL A 197 0.67 -16.11 -0.87
N ALA A 198 -0.04 -17.17 -1.27
CA ALA A 198 0.58 -18.35 -1.85
C ALA A 198 1.41 -17.99 -3.08
N GLU A 199 2.52 -18.69 -3.29
CA GLU A 199 3.32 -18.53 -4.50
C GLU A 199 2.43 -18.73 -5.74
N HIS A 200 2.59 -17.87 -6.74
CA HIS A 200 1.77 -17.86 -7.97
C HIS A 200 0.27 -17.51 -7.78
N ALA A 201 -0.20 -17.09 -6.61
CA ALA A 201 -1.53 -16.48 -6.51
C ALA A 201 -1.57 -15.10 -7.20
N ILE A 202 -2.76 -14.72 -7.69
CA ILE A 202 -2.99 -13.48 -8.43
C ILE A 202 -4.05 -12.66 -7.69
N ILE A 203 -3.70 -11.45 -7.26
CA ILE A 203 -4.69 -10.44 -6.87
C ILE A 203 -5.37 -9.96 -8.16
N THR A 204 -6.70 -10.05 -8.21
CA THR A 204 -7.49 -9.65 -9.39
C THR A 204 -8.18 -8.31 -9.17
N THR A 205 -8.64 -8.02 -7.95
CA THR A 205 -9.41 -6.81 -7.64
C THR A 205 -9.14 -6.31 -6.23
N ILE A 206 -9.09 -4.99 -6.06
CA ILE A 206 -9.11 -4.29 -4.79
C ILE A 206 -10.50 -3.70 -4.61
N ARG A 207 -11.08 -3.87 -3.42
CA ARG A 207 -12.42 -3.40 -3.08
C ARG A 207 -12.36 -2.38 -1.96
N LEU A 208 -12.97 -1.23 -2.20
CA LEU A 208 -13.25 -0.23 -1.19
C LEU A 208 -14.71 -0.35 -0.78
N GLY A 209 -14.98 -0.26 0.52
CA GLY A 209 -16.35 -0.17 1.03
C GLY A 209 -17.05 1.13 0.58
N ALA A 210 -18.32 1.26 0.93
CA ALA A 210 -19.11 2.47 0.67
C ALA A 210 -18.35 3.73 1.13
N PRO A 211 -18.43 4.84 0.37
CA PRO A 211 -17.77 6.07 0.78
C PRO A 211 -18.38 6.57 2.09
N VAL A 212 -17.60 7.37 2.81
CA VAL A 212 -18.08 8.06 3.99
C VAL A 212 -18.39 9.50 3.61
N ALA A 213 -19.63 9.94 3.89
CA ALA A 213 -20.06 11.30 3.60
C ALA A 213 -19.31 12.32 4.45
N ASN A 214 -18.96 13.46 3.86
CA ASN A 214 -18.21 14.55 4.49
C ASN A 214 -16.82 14.13 5.02
N GLU A 215 -16.26 13.08 4.43
CA GLU A 215 -14.92 12.61 4.74
C GLU A 215 -13.89 13.66 4.32
N ARG A 216 -12.94 13.89 5.22
CA ARG A 216 -11.71 14.61 4.94
C ARG A 216 -10.55 13.63 5.03
N SER A 217 -9.55 13.78 4.18
CA SER A 217 -8.34 12.96 4.24
C SER A 217 -7.10 13.81 4.09
N ALA A 218 -5.97 13.25 4.51
CA ALA A 218 -4.66 13.74 4.12
C ALA A 218 -3.65 12.60 4.11
N TYR A 219 -2.62 12.76 3.29
CA TYR A 219 -1.46 11.91 3.27
C TYR A 219 -0.19 12.73 3.53
N VAL A 220 0.68 12.21 4.40
CA VAL A 220 1.96 12.82 4.74
C VAL A 220 3.07 11.79 4.60
N ARG A 221 4.21 12.21 4.04
CA ARG A 221 5.43 11.41 3.92
C ARG A 221 6.62 12.15 4.50
N ALA A 222 7.34 11.50 5.41
CA ALA A 222 8.68 11.87 5.80
C ALA A 222 9.71 11.05 4.99
N SER A 223 10.59 11.73 4.26
CA SER A 223 11.64 11.10 3.44
C SER A 223 12.91 11.97 3.40
N ASN A 224 14.06 11.37 3.06
CA ASN A 224 15.34 12.08 2.99
C ASN A 224 15.41 13.15 1.86
N ARG A 225 14.60 12.98 0.81
CA ARG A 225 14.44 13.94 -0.28
C ARG A 225 12.96 14.09 -0.64
N ALA A 226 12.61 15.24 -1.23
CA ALA A 226 11.22 15.62 -1.47
C ALA A 226 10.49 14.75 -2.52
N HIS A 227 11.21 14.18 -3.50
CA HIS A 227 10.60 13.43 -4.61
C HIS A 227 11.35 12.13 -4.92
N ALA A 228 10.60 11.17 -5.49
CA ALA A 228 11.10 9.88 -5.94
C ALA A 228 11.84 9.07 -4.84
N GLU A 229 11.47 9.25 -3.57
CA GLU A 229 12.08 8.57 -2.43
C GLU A 229 11.09 7.68 -1.71
N TRP A 230 11.63 6.64 -1.07
CA TRP A 230 10.88 5.79 -0.17
C TRP A 230 10.63 6.49 1.17
N ALA A 231 9.49 6.23 1.78
CA ALA A 231 9.14 6.81 3.06
C ALA A 231 10.00 6.23 4.20
N LEU A 232 10.50 7.10 5.06
CA LEU A 232 11.02 6.72 6.38
C LEU A 232 9.85 6.43 7.33
N ALA A 233 8.83 7.28 7.26
CA ALA A 233 7.51 7.12 7.82
C ALA A 233 6.50 7.82 6.89
N GLU A 234 5.31 7.26 6.75
CA GLU A 234 4.22 7.87 5.98
C GLU A 234 2.88 7.55 6.65
N VAL A 235 1.93 8.45 6.53
CA VAL A 235 0.65 8.39 7.25
C VAL A 235 -0.49 8.77 6.31
N THR A 236 -1.58 8.01 6.38
CA THR A 236 -2.87 8.38 5.80
C THR A 236 -3.86 8.56 6.93
N VAL A 237 -4.54 9.71 6.95
CA VAL A 237 -5.67 10.01 7.83
C VAL A 237 -6.92 10.15 6.98
N ARG A 238 -8.04 9.62 7.48
CA ARG A 238 -9.39 9.97 7.02
C ARG A 238 -10.28 10.21 8.23
N LEU A 239 -11.08 11.28 8.22
CA LEU A 239 -11.92 11.66 9.36
C LEU A 239 -13.22 12.35 8.93
N VAL A 240 -14.19 12.38 9.83
CA VAL A 240 -15.45 13.13 9.69
C VAL A 240 -15.69 13.93 10.96
N LEU A 241 -16.12 15.18 10.78
CA LEU A 241 -16.59 16.03 11.87
C LEU A 241 -18.12 16.05 11.90
N ASP A 242 -18.70 16.07 13.09
CA ASP A 242 -20.12 16.37 13.25
C ASP A 242 -20.40 17.89 13.23
N GLN A 243 -21.65 18.26 13.46
CA GLN A 243 -22.10 19.66 13.49
C GLN A 243 -21.50 20.47 14.66
N SER A 244 -21.04 19.79 15.73
CA SER A 244 -20.37 20.43 16.85
C SER A 244 -18.86 20.63 16.60
N GLY A 245 -18.33 20.08 15.51
CA GLY A 245 -16.91 20.08 15.19
C GLY A 245 -16.14 18.94 15.85
N ALA A 246 -16.81 17.98 16.50
CA ALA A 246 -16.16 16.81 17.08
C ALA A 246 -15.89 15.74 16.01
N ILE A 247 -14.77 15.03 16.13
CA ILE A 247 -14.44 13.89 15.26
C ILE A 247 -15.37 12.72 15.61
N VAL A 248 -16.21 12.28 14.67
CA VAL A 248 -17.14 11.14 14.86
C VAL A 248 -16.69 9.88 14.12
N PHE A 249 -15.75 10.03 13.19
CA PHE A 249 -15.10 8.94 12.48
C PHE A 249 -13.66 9.33 12.23
N VAL A 250 -12.74 8.40 12.46
CA VAL A 250 -11.33 8.55 12.12
C VAL A 250 -10.70 7.20 11.83
N ARG A 251 -9.83 7.17 10.83
CA ARG A 251 -8.86 6.09 10.59
C ARG A 251 -7.49 6.69 10.38
N VAL A 252 -6.50 6.09 11.01
CA VAL A 252 -5.10 6.49 10.88
C VAL A 252 -4.29 5.24 10.59
N ALA A 253 -3.58 5.23 9.47
CA ALA A 253 -2.65 4.17 9.16
C ALA A 253 -1.24 4.73 8.92
N ALA A 254 -0.23 3.90 9.18
CA ALA A 254 1.18 4.24 9.00
C ALA A 254 1.93 3.20 8.15
N GLY A 255 2.79 3.69 7.25
CA GLY A 255 3.70 2.91 6.40
C GLY A 255 5.18 3.24 6.69
N GLY A 256 6.10 2.44 6.17
CA GLY A 256 7.56 2.63 6.35
C GLY A 256 8.10 2.32 7.77
N VAL A 257 7.23 2.05 8.73
CA VAL A 257 7.57 1.87 10.15
C VAL A 257 7.49 0.42 10.65
N ALA A 258 6.86 -0.47 9.88
CA ALA A 258 6.60 -1.86 10.25
C ALA A 258 6.67 -2.81 9.02
N PRO A 259 6.81 -4.14 9.23
CA PRO A 259 6.84 -5.13 8.14
C PRO A 259 5.55 -5.21 7.32
N THR A 260 4.44 -4.73 7.87
CA THR A 260 3.15 -4.48 7.20
C THR A 260 2.65 -3.10 7.64
N PRO A 261 1.85 -2.36 6.83
CA PRO A 261 1.27 -1.10 7.27
C PRO A 261 0.41 -1.28 8.53
N LEU A 262 0.53 -0.35 9.47
CA LEU A 262 -0.15 -0.41 10.76
C LEU A 262 -1.39 0.46 10.75
N ARG A 263 -2.45 0.00 11.39
CA ARG A 263 -3.55 0.86 11.83
C ARG A 263 -3.25 1.35 13.23
N LEU A 264 -3.30 2.67 13.45
CA LEU A 264 -2.95 3.31 14.72
C LEU A 264 -4.19 3.50 15.59
N SER A 265 -4.80 2.40 16.04
CA SER A 265 -6.07 2.43 16.77
C SER A 265 -6.02 3.27 18.06
N ALA A 266 -4.89 3.29 18.77
CA ALA A 266 -4.73 4.14 19.96
C ALA A 266 -4.88 5.64 19.64
N VAL A 267 -4.47 6.07 18.44
CA VAL A 267 -4.67 7.44 17.95
C VAL A 267 -6.13 7.66 17.58
N GLU A 268 -6.76 6.69 16.91
CA GLU A 268 -8.18 6.73 16.53
C GLU A 268 -9.07 6.86 17.78
N ASP A 269 -8.88 5.98 18.77
CA ASP A 269 -9.67 5.93 20.01
C ASP A 269 -9.56 7.23 20.83
N ALA A 270 -8.39 7.88 20.79
CA ALA A 270 -8.17 9.14 21.48
C ALA A 270 -8.84 10.36 20.81
N LEU A 271 -9.27 10.23 19.55
CA LEU A 271 -9.85 11.32 18.76
C LEU A 271 -11.37 11.22 18.62
N VAL A 272 -11.96 10.02 18.68
CA VAL A 272 -13.41 9.87 18.57
C VAL A 272 -14.13 10.61 19.70
N GLY A 273 -15.09 11.45 19.34
CA GLY A 273 -15.85 12.32 20.25
C GLY A 273 -15.12 13.59 20.68
N VAL A 274 -13.91 13.86 20.15
CA VAL A 274 -13.07 14.99 20.56
C VAL A 274 -13.12 16.11 19.53
N VAL A 275 -13.24 17.35 20.00
CA VAL A 275 -13.04 18.55 19.17
C VAL A 275 -11.53 18.72 18.90
N PRO A 276 -11.09 18.79 17.63
CA PRO A 276 -9.68 18.70 17.24
C PRO A 276 -8.89 19.99 17.48
N GLU A 277 -8.80 20.41 18.74
CA GLU A 277 -7.93 21.51 19.18
C GLU A 277 -6.45 21.10 19.09
N PRO A 278 -5.50 22.04 18.87
CA PRO A 278 -4.09 21.72 18.69
C PRO A 278 -3.48 20.82 19.78
N LEU A 279 -3.83 21.06 21.04
CA LEU A 279 -3.35 20.25 22.16
C LEU A 279 -3.94 18.83 22.16
N ALA A 280 -5.19 18.67 21.73
CA ALA A 280 -5.82 17.35 21.61
C ALA A 280 -5.18 16.54 20.49
N LEU A 281 -4.93 17.15 19.34
CA LEU A 281 -4.23 16.53 18.20
C LEU A 281 -2.81 16.11 18.58
N ALA A 282 -2.05 16.97 19.25
CA ALA A 282 -0.70 16.64 19.70
C ALA A 282 -0.68 15.46 20.69
N LYS A 283 -1.61 15.43 21.65
CA LYS A 283 -1.74 14.31 22.59
C LYS A 283 -2.09 13.00 21.89
N ALA A 284 -3.02 13.03 20.92
CA ALA A 284 -3.38 11.86 20.14
C ALA A 284 -2.21 11.39 19.27
N ALA A 285 -1.51 12.30 18.58
CA ALA A 285 -0.36 11.98 17.75
C ALA A 285 0.78 11.32 18.55
N ALA A 286 1.00 11.73 19.80
CA ALA A 286 2.00 11.11 20.66
C ALA A 286 1.73 9.61 20.91
N LEU A 287 0.47 9.17 20.87
CA LEU A 287 0.06 7.77 21.00
C LEU A 287 0.44 6.93 19.77
N ALA A 288 0.81 7.55 18.64
CA ALA A 288 1.30 6.83 17.45
C ALA A 288 2.55 6.00 17.73
N ARG A 289 3.29 6.31 18.80
CA ARG A 289 4.49 5.60 19.24
C ARG A 289 4.20 4.49 20.24
N ALA A 290 2.93 4.31 20.63
CA ALA A 290 2.53 3.23 21.53
C ALA A 290 2.99 1.88 20.95
N ASP A 291 3.50 1.01 21.81
CA ASP A 291 3.98 -0.34 21.46
C ASP A 291 5.16 -0.41 20.48
N ALA A 292 5.76 0.73 20.11
CA ALA A 292 6.93 0.74 19.26
C ALA A 292 8.13 0.07 19.93
N LYS A 293 8.89 -0.70 19.15
CA LYS A 293 10.08 -1.44 19.57
C LYS A 293 11.18 -1.16 18.56
N PRO A 294 11.77 0.05 18.58
CA PRO A 294 12.77 0.41 17.60
C PRO A 294 14.03 -0.43 17.77
N LEU A 295 14.63 -0.79 16.64
CA LEU A 295 16.02 -1.26 16.61
C LEU A 295 16.97 -0.08 16.88
N ALA A 296 18.21 -0.36 17.26
CA ALA A 296 19.19 0.62 17.72
C ALA A 296 19.34 1.84 16.80
N MET A 297 19.30 1.66 15.47
CA MET A 297 19.46 2.75 14.49
C MET A 297 18.13 3.39 14.05
N THR A 298 16.98 2.92 14.54
CA THR A 298 15.64 3.33 14.02
C THR A 298 14.82 4.16 15.00
N GLY A 299 15.39 4.54 16.15
CA GLY A 299 14.71 5.38 17.15
C GLY A 299 14.20 6.71 16.59
N TYR A 300 14.92 7.31 15.63
CA TYR A 300 14.52 8.56 14.97
C TYR A 300 13.15 8.47 14.27
N LYS A 301 12.73 7.27 13.82
CA LYS A 301 11.44 7.09 13.14
C LYS A 301 10.26 7.33 14.06
N LEU A 302 10.43 7.24 15.38
CA LEU A 302 9.35 7.50 16.33
C LEU A 302 8.94 8.98 16.33
N GLU A 303 9.92 9.89 16.29
CA GLU A 303 9.67 11.32 16.18
C GLU A 303 9.09 11.69 14.82
N LEU A 304 9.61 11.08 13.73
CA LEU A 304 9.05 11.26 12.39
C LEU A 304 7.60 10.79 12.30
N LEU A 305 7.27 9.64 12.92
CA LEU A 305 5.92 9.09 12.90
C LEU A 305 4.95 9.99 13.67
N GLU A 306 5.29 10.41 14.89
CA GLU A 306 4.45 11.33 15.67
C GLU A 306 4.21 12.64 14.91
N GLY A 307 5.27 13.25 14.38
CA GLY A 307 5.17 14.48 13.61
C GLY A 307 4.31 14.31 12.35
N ALA A 308 4.49 13.21 11.61
CA ALA A 308 3.70 12.91 10.42
C ALA A 308 2.22 12.67 10.74
N VAL A 309 1.90 12.05 11.87
CA VAL A 309 0.51 11.87 12.33
C VAL A 309 -0.12 13.21 12.67
N LEU A 310 0.57 14.06 13.45
CA LEU A 310 0.08 15.39 13.78
C LEU A 310 -0.19 16.23 12.52
N GLU A 311 0.79 16.27 11.62
CA GLU A 311 0.67 17.02 10.36
C GLU A 311 -0.45 16.47 9.47
N ALA A 312 -0.62 15.15 9.38
CA ALA A 312 -1.70 14.55 8.59
C ALA A 312 -3.08 14.89 9.17
N LEU A 313 -3.22 14.90 10.49
CA LEU A 313 -4.47 15.31 11.16
C LEU A 313 -4.78 16.79 10.87
N GLU A 314 -3.80 17.68 11.05
CA GLU A 314 -3.96 19.12 10.80
C GLU A 314 -4.31 19.42 9.33
N ARG A 315 -3.63 18.76 8.39
CA ARG A 315 -3.92 18.88 6.96
C ARG A 315 -5.32 18.36 6.62
N ALA A 316 -5.73 17.22 7.18
CA ALA A 316 -7.06 16.66 6.95
C ALA A 316 -8.16 17.63 7.39
N LEU A 317 -7.98 18.34 8.50
CA LEU A 317 -8.95 19.34 8.97
C LEU A 317 -9.06 20.56 8.04
N GLN A 318 -8.05 20.80 7.20
CA GLN A 318 -8.02 21.90 6.22
C GLN A 318 -8.54 21.49 4.84
N THR A 319 -8.66 20.20 4.53
CA THR A 319 -9.19 19.75 3.22
C THR A 319 -10.69 19.93 3.13
N SER A 320 -11.21 20.14 1.91
CA SER A 320 -12.66 20.20 1.69
C SER A 320 -13.29 18.82 1.94
N PRO A 321 -14.45 18.75 2.61
CA PRO A 321 -15.13 17.47 2.83
C PRO A 321 -15.62 16.86 1.52
N SER A 322 -15.60 15.52 1.43
CA SER A 322 -16.17 14.78 0.31
C SER A 322 -17.68 15.04 0.16
N PRO A 323 -18.22 15.00 -1.07
CA PRO A 323 -19.66 15.18 -1.29
C PRO A 323 -20.50 14.13 -0.54
N SER A 324 -21.65 14.53 -0.02
CA SER A 324 -22.57 13.65 0.72
C SER A 324 -23.40 12.71 -0.18
N ALA A 325 -23.44 12.91 -1.51
CA ALA A 325 -24.25 12.12 -2.44
C ALA A 325 -23.61 12.01 -3.84
N ILE A 326 -23.94 10.95 -4.58
CA ILE A 326 -23.60 10.80 -6.01
C ILE A 326 -24.34 11.89 -6.80
N THR A 327 -23.62 12.88 -7.34
CA THR A 327 -24.03 13.50 -8.60
C THR A 327 -23.61 12.55 -9.69
N THR A 328 -24.57 11.77 -10.21
CA THR A 328 -24.32 10.88 -11.33
C THR A 328 -23.78 11.76 -12.46
N PRO A 329 -22.62 11.45 -13.07
CA PRO A 329 -22.28 12.12 -14.31
C PRO A 329 -23.41 11.82 -15.30
N SER A 330 -24.06 12.87 -15.79
CA SER A 330 -24.92 12.76 -16.97
C SER A 330 -24.08 12.12 -18.06
N GLN A 331 -24.53 10.98 -18.57
CA GLN A 331 -24.07 10.47 -19.86
C GLN A 331 -24.56 11.43 -20.95
N ASP A 332 -23.93 12.60 -21.07
CA ASP A 332 -24.18 13.56 -22.15
C ASP A 332 -22.85 14.12 -22.62
N GLY A 333 -22.46 13.76 -23.84
CA GLY A 333 -21.32 14.33 -24.56
C GLY A 333 -20.66 13.35 -25.51
N ALA A 334 -21.25 13.22 -26.70
CA ALA A 334 -20.82 12.41 -27.84
C ALA A 334 -19.39 12.68 -28.34
#